data_AF-A0A8S3SPT5-F1
#
_entry.id   AF-A0A8S3SPT5-F1
#
_cell.length_a   1.000
_cell.length_b   1.000
_cell.length_c   1.000
_cell.angle_alpha   90.00
_cell.angle_beta   90.00
_cell.angle_gamma   90.00
#
_symmetry.space_group_name_H-M   'P 1'
#
loop_
_entity.id
_entity.type
_entity.pdbx_description
1 polymer ?
#
loop_
_entity_poly.entity_id
_entity_poly.type
_entity_poly.pdbx_seq_one_letter_code
_entity_poly.pdbx_strand_id
1 'polypeptide(L)'
;MNLFARALGGSLSDALFKTLKIPGRLIAHQLCLAGEGVMLIIFSQMTSIPSAIATLTMCSVFVQASEGTTFSLVPYVNKQRVGVIAGLVGAGGNTGAIIWNTIWLQLVDINPSMWFWILGVCVICGSTLTLFIRIENTTTWHLFKNKKKKNGK
;
A
#
# COMPACT_ATOMS: atom_id res chain seq x y z
N MET A 1 -10.37 -14.32 4.25
CA MET A 1 -10.58 -12.94 3.76
C MET A 1 -11.21 -12.12 4.87
N ASN A 2 -10.58 -11.03 5.31
CA ASN A 2 -11.21 -10.01 6.16
C ASN A 2 -11.92 -9.01 5.24
N LEU A 3 -13.15 -9.35 4.82
CA LEU A 3 -14.01 -8.45 4.01
C LEU A 3 -14.06 -7.03 4.61
N PHE A 4 -14.12 -6.96 5.93
CA PHE A 4 -14.12 -5.72 6.69
C PHE A 4 -12.83 -4.91 6.53
N ALA A 5 -11.65 -5.53 6.54
CA ALA A 5 -10.39 -4.81 6.38
C ALA A 5 -10.27 -4.19 4.98
N ARG A 6 -10.73 -4.90 3.94
CA ARG A 6 -10.78 -4.37 2.58
C ARG A 6 -11.76 -3.21 2.46
N ALA A 7 -12.94 -3.34 3.06
CA ALA A 7 -13.93 -2.26 3.12
C ALA A 7 -13.42 -1.04 3.92
N LEU A 8 -12.66 -1.26 5.00
CA LEU A 8 -12.02 -0.21 5.80
C LEU A 8 -10.97 0.56 5.00
N GLY A 9 -10.16 -0.11 4.18
CA GLY A 9 -9.22 0.57 3.26
C GLY A 9 -9.95 1.44 2.23
N GLY A 10 -11.04 0.92 1.65
CA GLY A 10 -11.89 1.66 0.72
C GLY A 10 -12.55 2.88 1.38
N SER A 11 -13.13 2.71 2.56
CA SER A 11 -13.80 3.79 3.29
C SER A 11 -12.82 4.84 3.82
N LEU A 12 -11.60 4.45 4.23
CA LEU A 12 -10.51 5.37 4.57
C LEU A 12 -10.08 6.20 3.35
N SER A 13 -9.98 5.56 2.18
CA SER A 13 -9.71 6.25 0.90
C SER A 13 -10.80 7.25 0.56
N ASP A 14 -12.07 6.89 0.76
CA ASP A 14 -13.22 7.74 0.50
C ASP A 14 -13.34 8.91 1.50
N ALA A 15 -12.98 8.69 2.77
CA ALA A 15 -12.94 9.74 3.78
C ALA A 15 -11.89 10.80 3.45
N LEU A 16 -10.68 10.37 3.05
CA LEU A 16 -9.61 11.29 2.63
C LEU A 16 -9.92 11.94 1.27
N PHE A 17 -10.70 11.29 0.40
CA PHE A 17 -11.21 11.87 -0.83
C PHE A 17 -12.16 13.05 -0.57
N LYS A 18 -13.00 13.00 0.48
CA LYS A 18 -13.88 14.14 0.82
C LYS A 18 -13.09 15.42 1.16
N THR A 19 -11.91 15.29 1.77
CA THR A 19 -11.11 16.45 2.20
C THR A 19 -10.13 16.92 1.13
N LEU A 20 -9.52 15.99 0.39
CA LEU A 20 -8.39 16.28 -0.51
C LEU A 20 -8.63 15.87 -1.96
N LYS A 21 -9.81 15.32 -2.32
CA LYS A 21 -10.12 14.77 -3.66
C LYS A 21 -9.15 13.64 -4.04
N ILE A 22 -8.78 13.52 -5.32
CA ILE A 22 -7.89 12.48 -5.88
C ILE A 22 -6.57 12.31 -5.10
N PRO A 23 -5.81 13.37 -4.74
CA PRO A 23 -4.57 13.18 -3.97
C PRO A 23 -4.81 12.66 -2.54
N GLY A 24 -6.02 12.82 -1.99
CA GLY A 24 -6.40 12.18 -0.72
C GLY A 24 -6.40 10.65 -0.80
N ARG A 25 -6.89 10.09 -1.91
CA ARG A 25 -6.87 8.63 -2.15
C ARG A 25 -5.43 8.11 -2.30
N LEU A 26 -4.56 8.88 -2.96
CA LEU A 26 -3.16 8.54 -3.13
C LEU A 26 -2.42 8.54 -1.78
N ILE A 27 -2.69 9.51 -0.92
CA ILE A 27 -2.15 9.56 0.44
C ILE A 27 -2.67 8.40 1.29
N ALA A 28 -3.97 8.05 1.17
CA ALA A 28 -4.54 6.90 1.86
C ALA A 28 -3.80 5.60 1.47
N HIS A 29 -3.63 5.39 0.16
CA HIS A 29 -2.90 4.25 -0.38
C HIS A 29 -1.45 4.20 0.11
N GLN A 30 -0.77 5.36 0.09
CA GLN A 30 0.58 5.51 0.61
C GLN A 30 0.68 5.13 2.08
N LEU A 31 -0.24 5.62 2.92
CA LEU A 31 -0.21 5.35 4.36
C LEU A 31 -0.47 3.87 4.65
N CYS A 32 -1.37 3.22 3.91
CA CYS A 32 -1.61 1.80 4.05
C CYS A 32 -0.38 0.96 3.67
N LEU A 33 0.25 1.23 2.52
CA LEU A 33 1.48 0.54 2.08
C LEU A 33 2.66 0.81 3.02
N ALA A 34 2.87 2.04 3.45
CA ALA A 34 3.94 2.37 4.39
C ALA A 34 3.70 1.66 5.74
N GLY A 35 2.46 1.64 6.23
CA GLY A 35 2.09 0.91 7.44
C GLY A 35 2.36 -0.60 7.33
N GLU A 36 1.98 -1.20 6.20
CA GLU A 36 2.27 -2.61 5.89
C GLU A 36 3.78 -2.90 5.94
N GLY A 37 4.59 -2.11 5.22
CA GLY A 37 6.04 -2.31 5.18
C GLY A 37 6.72 -2.15 6.54
N VAL A 38 6.26 -1.19 7.36
CA VAL A 38 6.75 -1.02 8.74
C VAL A 38 6.38 -2.23 9.60
N MET A 39 5.15 -2.74 9.49
CA MET A 39 4.72 -3.93 10.25
C MET A 39 5.54 -5.17 9.86
N LEU A 40 5.91 -5.32 8.58
CA LEU A 40 6.76 -6.42 8.10
C LEU A 40 8.20 -6.33 8.66
N ILE A 41 8.76 -5.12 8.72
CA ILE A 41 10.08 -4.90 9.34
C ILE A 41 10.02 -5.22 10.83
N ILE A 42 8.98 -4.77 11.53
CA ILE A 42 8.78 -5.08 12.96
C ILE A 42 8.64 -6.59 13.17
N PHE A 43 7.86 -7.26 12.31
CA PHE A 43 7.67 -8.70 12.35
C PHE A 43 8.99 -9.46 12.18
N SER A 44 9.88 -9.00 11.29
CA SER A 44 11.18 -9.65 11.05
C SER A 44 12.09 -9.72 12.29
N GLN A 45 11.84 -8.87 13.30
CA GLN A 45 12.62 -8.79 14.53
C GLN A 45 11.94 -9.49 15.71
N MET A 46 10.74 -10.05 15.53
CA MET A 46 10.00 -10.70 16.60
C MET A 46 10.59 -12.07 16.93
N THR A 47 10.96 -12.25 18.20
CA THR A 47 11.48 -13.52 18.73
C THR A 47 10.44 -14.33 19.53
N SER A 48 9.33 -13.67 19.93
CA SER A 48 8.27 -14.28 20.73
C SER A 48 7.06 -14.66 19.87
N ILE A 49 6.53 -15.87 20.05
CA ILE A 49 5.37 -16.36 19.27
C ILE A 49 4.11 -15.47 19.47
N PRO A 50 3.74 -15.05 20.70
CA PRO A 50 2.54 -14.23 20.88
C PRO A 50 2.63 -12.86 20.19
N SER A 51 3.81 -12.23 20.22
CA SER A 51 4.02 -10.94 19.55
C SER A 51 4.04 -11.10 18.03
N ALA A 52 4.64 -12.18 17.51
CA ALA A 52 4.62 -12.52 16.09
C ALA A 52 3.20 -12.66 15.53
N ILE A 53 2.31 -13.36 16.26
CA ILE A 53 0.90 -13.53 15.86
C ILE A 53 0.16 -12.18 15.88
N ALA A 54 0.38 -11.36 16.90
CA ALA A 54 -0.25 -10.05 17.01
C ALA A 54 0.18 -9.12 15.85
N THR A 55 1.49 -9.06 15.57
CA THR A 55 2.03 -8.25 14.47
C THR A 55 1.56 -8.74 13.10
N LEU A 56 1.54 -10.05 12.84
CA LEU A 56 1.00 -10.60 11.58
C LEU A 56 -0.48 -10.31 11.39
N THR A 57 -1.26 -10.35 12.47
CA THR A 57 -2.69 -10.04 12.41
C THR A 57 -2.90 -8.58 12.03
N MET A 58 -2.15 -7.65 12.64
CA MET A 58 -2.18 -6.24 12.23
C MET A 58 -1.70 -6.06 10.78
N CYS A 59 -0.60 -6.70 10.41
CA CYS A 59 -0.08 -6.69 9.04
C CYS A 59 -1.16 -7.12 8.04
N SER A 60 -1.91 -8.19 8.33
CA SER A 60 -3.00 -8.67 7.48
C SER A 60 -4.12 -7.65 7.27
N VAL A 61 -4.40 -6.82 8.27
CA VAL A 61 -5.37 -5.71 8.14
C VAL A 61 -4.83 -4.65 7.19
N PHE A 62 -3.55 -4.26 7.31
CA PHE A 62 -2.92 -3.28 6.42
C PHE A 62 -2.83 -3.77 4.97
N VAL A 63 -2.44 -5.03 4.73
CA VAL A 63 -2.42 -5.65 3.38
C VAL A 63 -3.79 -5.54 2.73
N GLN A 64 -4.85 -5.94 3.43
CA GLN A 64 -6.19 -5.92 2.88
C GLN A 64 -6.75 -4.50 2.70
N ALA A 65 -6.40 -3.57 3.59
CA ALA A 65 -6.71 -2.16 3.42
C ALA A 65 -5.99 -1.59 2.19
N SER A 66 -4.71 -1.92 2.00
CA SER A 66 -3.91 -1.54 0.83
C SER A 66 -4.58 -2.02 -0.47
N GLU A 67 -4.97 -3.29 -0.53
CA GLU A 67 -5.73 -3.83 -1.67
C GLU A 67 -7.05 -3.09 -1.92
N GLY A 68 -7.80 -2.75 -0.86
CA GLY A 68 -9.03 -1.94 -0.97
C GLY A 68 -8.77 -0.54 -1.55
N THR A 69 -7.68 0.11 -1.11
CA THR A 69 -7.28 1.41 -1.65
C THR A 69 -6.83 1.35 -3.12
N THR A 70 -6.17 0.27 -3.55
CA THR A 70 -5.72 0.07 -4.94
C THR A 70 -6.92 0.02 -5.89
N PHE A 71 -7.92 -0.82 -5.62
CA PHE A 71 -9.11 -0.94 -6.46
C PHE A 71 -9.99 0.31 -6.43
N SER A 72 -9.92 1.10 -5.34
CA SER A 72 -10.55 2.43 -5.29
C SER A 72 -9.88 3.44 -6.21
N LEU A 73 -8.61 3.24 -6.59
CA LEU A 73 -7.86 4.12 -7.48
C LEU A 73 -8.06 3.79 -8.97
N VAL A 74 -8.26 2.52 -9.30
CA VAL A 74 -8.43 1.98 -10.67
C VAL A 74 -9.36 2.83 -11.57
N PRO A 75 -10.58 3.22 -11.17
CA PRO A 75 -11.49 3.97 -12.05
C PRO A 75 -10.99 5.38 -12.39
N TYR A 76 -10.06 5.94 -11.61
CA TYR A 76 -9.50 7.26 -11.82
C TYR A 76 -8.31 7.27 -12.79
N VAL A 77 -7.72 6.10 -13.07
CA VAL A 77 -6.60 5.98 -14.02
C VAL A 77 -7.10 6.12 -15.45
N ASN A 78 -8.17 5.41 -15.82
CA ASN A 78 -8.85 5.60 -17.10
C ASN A 78 -10.34 5.23 -16.99
N LYS A 79 -11.20 6.24 -17.01
CA LYS A 79 -12.66 6.10 -16.89
C LYS A 79 -13.29 5.29 -18.02
N GLN A 80 -12.67 5.25 -19.21
CA GLN A 80 -13.20 4.53 -20.37
C GLN A 80 -12.84 3.04 -20.38
N ARG A 81 -11.78 2.64 -19.66
CA ARG A 81 -11.22 1.27 -19.72
C ARG A 81 -10.99 0.67 -18.33
N VAL A 82 -11.92 0.91 -17.41
CA VAL A 82 -11.82 0.48 -16.01
C VAL A 82 -11.61 -1.03 -15.89
N GLY A 83 -12.32 -1.84 -16.68
CA GLY A 83 -12.17 -3.30 -16.67
C GLY A 83 -10.78 -3.80 -17.06
N VAL A 84 -10.16 -3.18 -18.09
CA VAL A 84 -8.80 -3.53 -18.53
C VAL A 84 -7.78 -3.17 -17.46
N ILE A 85 -7.92 -2.01 -16.82
CA ILE A 85 -7.02 -1.58 -15.74
C ILE A 85 -7.19 -2.45 -14.50
N ALA A 86 -8.43 -2.77 -14.12
CA ALA A 86 -8.70 -3.69 -13.02
C ALA A 86 -8.07 -5.08 -13.27
N GLY A 87 -8.19 -5.58 -14.51
CA GLY A 87 -7.55 -6.83 -14.94
C GLY A 87 -6.03 -6.77 -14.86
N LEU A 88 -5.41 -5.67 -15.31
CA LEU A 88 -3.96 -5.46 -15.23
C LEU A 88 -3.47 -5.42 -13.77
N VAL A 89 -4.17 -4.70 -12.90
CA VAL A 89 -3.84 -4.63 -11.47
C VAL A 89 -3.96 -6.00 -10.81
N GLY A 90 -5.03 -6.75 -11.10
CA GLY A 90 -5.22 -8.10 -10.58
C GLY A 90 -4.14 -9.08 -11.06
N ALA A 91 -3.83 -9.06 -12.36
CA ALA A 91 -2.76 -9.88 -12.93
C ALA A 91 -1.39 -9.52 -12.32
N GLY A 92 -1.10 -8.22 -12.17
CA GLY A 92 0.12 -7.73 -11.56
C GLY A 92 0.30 -8.22 -10.11
N GLY A 93 -0.77 -8.27 -9.31
CA GLY A 93 -0.73 -8.82 -7.96
C GLY A 93 -0.34 -10.30 -7.91
N ASN A 94 -0.94 -11.12 -8.78
CA ASN A 94 -0.60 -12.54 -8.88
C ASN A 94 0.83 -12.76 -9.39
N THR A 95 1.25 -12.02 -10.42
CA THR A 95 2.63 -12.09 -10.93
C THR A 95 3.64 -11.68 -9.86
N GLY A 96 3.36 -10.60 -9.11
CA GLY A 96 4.18 -10.17 -7.99
C GLY A 96 4.32 -11.24 -6.90
N ALA A 97 3.23 -11.92 -6.55
CA ALA A 97 3.25 -13.01 -5.59
C ALA A 97 4.14 -14.18 -6.04
N ILE A 98 4.09 -14.54 -7.33
CA ILE A 98 4.96 -15.58 -7.91
C ILE A 98 6.42 -15.16 -7.82
N ILE A 99 6.76 -13.94 -8.27
CA ILE A 99 8.13 -13.41 -8.21
C ILE A 99 8.64 -13.40 -6.77
N TRP A 100 7.83 -12.92 -5.84
CA TRP A 100 8.22 -12.89 -4.43
C TRP A 100 8.43 -14.30 -3.89
N ASN A 101 7.53 -15.24 -4.17
CA ASN A 101 7.66 -16.62 -3.74
C ASN A 101 8.89 -17.32 -4.34
N THR A 102 9.23 -17.04 -5.60
CA THR A 102 10.46 -17.60 -6.21
C THR A 102 11.73 -17.10 -5.54
N ILE A 103 11.75 -15.83 -5.11
CA ILE A 103 12.89 -15.27 -4.40
C ILE A 103 12.94 -15.87 -2.97
N TRP A 104 11.79 -16.07 -2.31
CA TRP A 104 11.73 -16.73 -0.99
C TRP A 104 12.39 -18.09 -0.99
N LEU A 105 12.02 -18.92 -1.98
CA LEU A 105 12.53 -20.29 -2.11
C LEU A 105 14.05 -20.36 -2.24
N GLN A 106 14.71 -19.28 -2.67
CA GLN A 106 16.17 -19.21 -2.77
C GLN A 106 16.84 -18.68 -1.49
N LEU A 107 16.12 -17.94 -0.66
CA LEU A 107 16.66 -17.25 0.53
C LEU A 107 16.27 -17.90 1.86
N VAL A 108 15.29 -18.81 1.86
CA VAL A 108 14.76 -19.47 3.07
C VAL A 108 15.83 -20.27 3.82
N ASP A 109 16.74 -20.93 3.10
CA ASP A 109 17.79 -21.77 3.70
C ASP A 109 18.92 -20.96 4.34
N ILE A 110 19.03 -19.66 4.01
CA ILE A 110 20.11 -18.80 4.49
C ILE A 110 19.68 -18.04 5.75
N ASN A 111 18.59 -17.27 5.69
CA ASN A 111 18.11 -16.45 6.81
C ASN A 111 16.62 -16.06 6.67
N PRO A 112 15.69 -16.74 7.36
CA PRO A 112 14.25 -16.45 7.28
C PRO A 112 13.87 -15.03 7.72
N SER A 113 14.56 -14.47 8.73
CA SER A 113 14.28 -13.11 9.22
C SER A 113 14.66 -12.03 8.21
N MET A 114 15.74 -12.25 7.44
CA MET A 114 16.21 -11.30 6.43
C MET A 114 15.18 -11.13 5.31
N TRP A 115 14.43 -12.18 5.00
CA TRP A 115 13.39 -12.18 3.98
C TRP A 115 12.27 -11.17 4.24
N PHE A 116 11.64 -11.25 5.42
CA PHE A 116 10.55 -10.34 5.79
C PHE A 116 11.02 -8.89 5.89
N TRP A 117 12.28 -8.69 6.26
CA TRP A 117 12.90 -7.39 6.28
C TRP A 117 13.06 -6.81 4.86
N ILE A 118 13.60 -7.59 3.92
CA ILE A 118 13.72 -7.17 2.51
C ILE A 118 12.33 -6.90 1.92
N LEU A 119 11.33 -7.76 2.19
CA LEU A 119 9.95 -7.50 1.77
C LEU A 119 9.46 -6.14 2.27
N GLY A 120 9.59 -5.89 3.57
CA GLY A 120 9.13 -4.64 4.17
C GLY A 120 9.82 -3.41 3.58
N VAL A 121 11.12 -3.49 3.31
CA VAL A 121 11.87 -2.42 2.64
C VAL A 121 11.36 -2.20 1.21
N CYS A 122 11.17 -3.26 0.42
CA CYS A 122 10.62 -3.17 -0.93
C CYS A 122 9.22 -2.53 -0.94
N VAL A 123 8.36 -2.89 0.03
CA VAL A 123 7.02 -2.29 0.18
C VAL A 123 7.13 -0.81 0.53
N ILE A 124 8.02 -0.39 1.44
CA ILE A 124 8.21 1.04 1.77
C ILE A 124 8.77 1.83 0.58
N CYS A 125 9.71 1.26 -0.17
CA CYS A 125 10.22 1.86 -1.39
C CYS A 125 9.11 2.02 -2.43
N GLY A 126 8.32 0.96 -2.67
CA GLY A 126 7.16 0.96 -3.55
C GLY A 126 6.09 1.96 -3.13
N SER A 127 5.84 2.05 -1.82
CA SER A 127 4.99 3.06 -1.21
C SER A 127 5.49 4.45 -1.64
N THR A 128 6.74 4.81 -1.36
CA THR A 128 7.28 6.14 -1.71
C THR A 128 7.10 6.52 -3.19
N LEU A 129 7.16 5.54 -4.11
CA LEU A 129 6.90 5.76 -5.54
C LEU A 129 5.44 6.18 -5.82
N THR A 130 4.47 5.74 -5.03
CA THR A 130 3.06 6.13 -5.18
C THR A 130 2.83 7.64 -5.00
N LEU A 131 3.69 8.33 -4.24
CA LEU A 131 3.64 9.78 -4.12
C LEU A 131 3.96 10.52 -5.41
N PHE A 132 4.70 9.89 -6.32
CA PHE A 132 5.06 10.43 -7.63
C PHE A 132 4.03 10.12 -8.73
N ILE A 133 3.04 9.27 -8.45
CA ILE A 133 1.97 8.94 -9.40
C ILE A 133 1.13 10.20 -9.67
N ARG A 134 0.95 10.52 -10.96
CA ARG A 134 0.20 11.69 -11.42
C ARG A 134 -1.08 11.23 -12.11
N ILE A 135 -2.23 11.58 -11.54
CA ILE A 135 -3.55 11.27 -12.09
C ILE A 135 -4.26 12.59 -12.41
N GLU A 136 -4.73 12.73 -13.65
CA GLU A 136 -5.49 13.91 -14.15
C GLU A 136 -4.79 15.28 -13.95
N ASN A 137 -3.48 15.38 -14.20
CA ASN A 137 -2.66 16.60 -14.02
C ASN A 137 -2.57 17.19 -12.60
N THR A 138 -3.31 16.65 -11.63
CA THR A 138 -3.20 16.96 -10.21
C THR A 138 -2.07 16.15 -9.56
N THR A 139 -0.95 16.81 -9.28
CA THR A 139 0.16 16.22 -8.52
C THR A 139 -0.07 16.42 -7.02
N THR A 140 0.15 15.38 -6.21
CA THR A 140 0.20 15.43 -4.72
C THR A 140 1.05 16.60 -4.20
N TRP A 141 2.12 16.95 -4.91
CA TRP A 141 3.00 18.09 -4.65
C TRP A 141 2.29 19.45 -4.58
N HIS A 142 1.18 19.66 -5.28
CA HIS A 142 0.45 20.92 -5.22
C HIS A 142 -0.19 21.18 -3.84
N LEU A 143 -0.53 20.13 -3.07
CA LEU A 143 -1.07 20.28 -1.72
C LEU A 143 -0.03 20.76 -0.71
N PHE A 144 1.21 20.25 -0.80
CA PHE A 144 2.30 20.69 0.07
C PHE A 144 2.75 22.12 -0.26
N LYS A 145 2.72 22.52 -1.55
CA LYS A 145 3.02 23.89 -1.97
C LYS A 145 1.95 24.89 -1.51
N ASN A 146 0.68 24.49 -1.47
CA ASN A 146 -0.42 25.37 -1.05
C ASN A 146 -0.50 25.54 0.48
N LYS A 147 -0.08 24.54 1.28
CA LYS A 147 0.04 24.68 2.75
C LYS A 147 1.11 25.70 3.15
N LYS A 148 2.28 25.71 2.48
CA LYS A 148 3.31 26.74 2.73
C LYS A 148 2.83 28.16 2.42
N LYS A 149 1.95 28.34 1.43
CA LYS A 149 1.37 29.64 1.07
C LYS A 149 0.29 30.13 2.05
N LYS A 150 -0.32 29.21 2.82
CA LYS A 150 -1.38 29.52 3.81
C LYS A 150 -0.84 29.77 5.22
N ASN A 151 0.34 29.24 5.55
CA ASN A 151 1.04 29.48 6.83
C ASN A 151 2.12 30.59 6.74
N GLY A 152 2.22 31.29 5.60
CA GLY A 152 3.14 32.42 5.38
C GLY A 152 2.44 33.78 5.36
N LYS A 153 1.30 33.89 6.04
CA LYS A 153 0.67 35.17 6.41
C LYS A 153 0.65 35.26 7.92
#